data_AF-A0A1M6Z433-F1
#
_entry.id   AF-A0A1M6Z433-F1
#
_cell.length_a   1.000
_cell.length_b   1.000
_cell.length_c   1.000
_cell.angle_alpha   90.00
_cell.angle_beta   90.00
_cell.angle_gamma   90.00
#
_symmetry.space_group_name_H-M   'P 1'
#
loop_
_entity.id
_entity.type
_entity.pdbx_description
1 polymer ?
#
loop_
_entity_poly.entity_id
_entity_poly.type
_entity_poly.pdbx_seq_one_letter_code
_entity_poly.pdbx_strand_id
1 'polypeptide(L)'
;MRLYHFIIGCLFFCTLHAQEETFLDDFVEIKTDGHHFYIYKYAISAGEYNESLKLWDEASTHELSDEEANLPALVTKEEAERYLADISDGYYIPFRLPSETEWELAAKRSSTPKRMKELSCVGCSAPNEYGLFGMLGNVWEWTSTPETEENERYFIIKGGDFQEQPKGLSPKTRFAVSEDMEDMNIGFRPMANAQDFETMLHINKANVIVKALLPNEDITIYQHDMQVGEFSMGFGDIPPESFPITVDEDSHQIIFCCLQNLEFEQDGALETERITYLGLPFYLDPSQLSLAKELEQLVRQLMETQNN
;
A
#
# COMPACT_ATOMS: atom_id res chain seq x y z
N MET A 1 41.27 -11.61 18.26
CA MET A 1 41.42 -12.17 16.89
C MET A 1 40.02 -12.49 16.39
N ARG A 2 39.54 -11.67 15.44
CA ARG A 2 38.36 -11.79 14.54
C ARG A 2 37.01 -12.16 15.18
N LEU A 3 36.09 -11.19 15.33
CA LEU A 3 35.13 -10.70 14.30
C LEU A 3 34.52 -11.85 13.49
N TYR A 4 33.21 -12.04 13.59
CA TYR A 4 32.24 -12.42 12.53
C TYR A 4 30.98 -12.93 13.23
N HIS A 5 30.04 -12.07 13.61
CA HIS A 5 28.64 -12.45 13.90
C HIS A 5 27.62 -11.31 13.67
N PHE A 6 28.02 -10.17 13.10
CA PHE A 6 27.13 -8.99 12.94
C PHE A 6 26.70 -8.68 11.49
N ILE A 7 27.03 -9.54 10.52
CA ILE A 7 26.78 -9.25 9.09
C ILE A 7 25.56 -9.99 8.53
N ILE A 8 25.03 -11.03 9.21
CA ILE A 8 23.94 -11.85 8.66
C ILE A 8 22.55 -11.21 8.87
N GLY A 9 22.35 -10.45 9.95
CA GLY A 9 21.06 -9.79 10.22
C GLY A 9 20.74 -8.58 9.33
N CYS A 10 21.78 -7.89 8.84
CA CYS A 10 21.60 -6.65 8.06
C CYS A 10 21.26 -6.92 6.58
N LEU A 11 21.76 -8.04 6.03
CA LEU A 11 21.47 -8.44 4.65
C LEU A 11 20.06 -9.02 4.48
N PHE A 12 19.53 -9.74 5.49
CA PHE A 12 18.16 -10.29 5.45
C PHE A 12 17.08 -9.21 5.56
N PHE A 13 17.31 -8.18 6.39
CA PHE A 13 16.41 -7.02 6.48
C PHE A 13 16.48 -6.12 5.24
N CYS A 14 17.67 -5.91 4.65
CA CYS A 14 17.81 -5.13 3.42
C CYS A 14 17.20 -5.79 2.18
N THR A 15 17.17 -7.13 2.07
CA THR A 15 16.52 -7.80 0.93
C THR A 15 15.00 -7.84 1.04
N LEU A 16 14.43 -7.92 2.27
CA LEU A 16 12.99 -7.76 2.46
C LEU A 16 12.53 -6.34 2.10
N HIS A 17 13.24 -5.31 2.60
CA HIS A 17 12.91 -3.91 2.30
C HIS A 17 13.08 -3.55 0.81
N ALA A 18 14.07 -4.13 0.11
CA ALA A 18 14.27 -3.87 -1.32
C ALA A 18 13.22 -4.55 -2.22
N GLN A 19 12.50 -5.54 -1.72
CA GLN A 19 11.41 -6.21 -2.44
C GLN A 19 10.06 -5.54 -2.14
N GLU A 20 9.85 -5.05 -0.91
CA GLU A 20 8.68 -4.23 -0.53
C GLU A 20 8.59 -2.88 -1.28
N GLU A 21 9.72 -2.21 -1.57
CA GLU A 21 9.69 -0.96 -2.35
C GLU A 21 9.23 -1.16 -3.81
N THR A 22 9.33 -2.37 -4.36
CA THR A 22 8.96 -2.63 -5.77
C THR A 22 7.48 -2.93 -6.00
N PHE A 23 6.75 -3.41 -4.98
CA PHE A 23 5.35 -3.79 -5.13
C PHE A 23 4.42 -2.58 -5.29
N LEU A 24 4.61 -1.55 -4.45
CA LEU A 24 3.78 -0.34 -4.51
C LEU A 24 4.01 0.47 -5.81
N ASP A 25 5.20 0.37 -6.40
CA ASP A 25 5.53 0.98 -7.70
C ASP A 25 4.74 0.39 -8.88
N ASP A 26 4.15 -0.80 -8.69
CA ASP A 26 3.31 -1.49 -9.66
C ASP A 26 1.82 -1.18 -9.54
N PHE A 27 1.44 -0.21 -8.71
CA PHE A 27 0.10 0.37 -8.75
C PHE A 27 0.01 1.56 -9.70
N VAL A 28 -1.14 1.69 -10.35
CA VAL A 28 -1.46 2.79 -11.26
C VAL A 28 -2.60 3.62 -10.68
N GLU A 29 -2.41 4.94 -10.63
CA GLU A 29 -3.45 5.89 -10.27
C GLU A 29 -4.51 5.97 -11.37
N ILE A 30 -5.78 5.74 -11.00
CA ILE A 30 -6.94 5.95 -11.84
C ILE A 30 -7.79 7.06 -11.22
N LYS A 31 -7.96 8.15 -11.97
CA LYS A 31 -8.76 9.31 -11.59
C LYS A 31 -9.71 9.69 -12.72
N THR A 32 -10.94 9.18 -12.68
CA THR A 32 -11.95 9.38 -13.73
C THR A 32 -13.35 9.23 -13.19
N ASP A 33 -14.32 9.94 -13.77
CA ASP A 33 -15.76 9.80 -13.48
C ASP A 33 -16.09 9.83 -11.97
N GLY A 34 -15.41 10.70 -11.21
CA GLY A 34 -15.61 10.83 -9.76
C GLY A 34 -14.99 9.72 -8.90
N HIS A 35 -14.29 8.76 -9.51
CA HIS A 35 -13.54 7.71 -8.81
C HIS A 35 -12.06 8.08 -8.77
N HIS A 36 -11.40 7.80 -7.64
CA HIS A 36 -9.98 8.01 -7.44
C HIS A 36 -9.40 6.85 -6.62
N PHE A 37 -8.54 6.07 -7.26
CA PHE A 37 -8.02 4.84 -6.67
C PHE A 37 -6.71 4.41 -7.33
N TYR A 38 -6.06 3.43 -6.71
CA TYR A 38 -4.87 2.77 -7.24
C TYR A 38 -5.20 1.31 -7.52
N ILE A 39 -4.81 0.80 -8.69
CA ILE A 39 -5.03 -0.59 -9.08
C ILE A 39 -3.73 -1.21 -9.61
N TYR A 40 -3.51 -2.47 -9.27
CA TYR A 40 -2.28 -3.17 -9.64
C TYR A 40 -2.16 -3.38 -11.16
N LYS A 41 -0.96 -3.19 -11.71
CA LYS A 41 -0.66 -3.31 -13.16
C LYS A 41 -1.08 -4.65 -13.74
N TYR A 42 -0.92 -5.70 -12.96
CA TYR A 42 -1.08 -7.09 -13.38
C TYR A 42 -2.20 -7.79 -12.59
N ALA A 43 -2.70 -8.91 -13.10
CA ALA A 43 -3.27 -9.90 -12.21
C ALA A 43 -2.16 -10.43 -11.30
N ILE A 44 -2.47 -10.81 -10.06
CA ILE A 44 -1.49 -11.44 -9.17
C ILE A 44 -0.94 -12.68 -9.86
N SER A 45 0.38 -12.77 -9.91
CA SER A 45 1.08 -13.91 -10.47
C SER A 45 1.12 -15.08 -9.50
N ALA A 46 1.30 -16.29 -10.02
CA ALA A 46 1.46 -17.49 -9.22
C ALA A 46 2.69 -17.39 -8.31
N GLY A 47 3.75 -16.69 -8.75
CA GLY A 47 4.94 -16.41 -7.94
C GLY A 47 4.62 -15.53 -6.74
N GLU A 48 3.96 -14.40 -6.95
CA GLU A 48 3.56 -13.47 -5.87
C GLU A 48 2.63 -14.15 -4.85
N TYR A 49 1.65 -14.93 -5.33
CA TYR A 49 0.76 -15.69 -4.46
C TYR A 49 1.53 -16.78 -3.67
N ASN A 50 2.47 -17.46 -4.33
CA ASN A 50 3.27 -18.50 -3.70
C ASN A 50 4.22 -17.96 -2.61
N GLU A 51 4.66 -16.70 -2.68
CA GLU A 51 5.39 -16.07 -1.57
C GLU A 51 4.51 -15.91 -0.32
N SER A 52 3.23 -15.52 -0.45
CA SER A 52 2.29 -15.53 0.68
C SER A 52 2.04 -16.95 1.19
N LEU A 53 1.89 -17.95 0.31
CA LEU A 53 1.77 -19.34 0.74
C LEU A 53 2.98 -19.82 1.55
N LYS A 54 4.20 -19.36 1.23
CA LYS A 54 5.41 -19.67 2.01
C LYS A 54 5.34 -19.04 3.39
N LEU A 55 4.86 -17.79 3.49
CA LEU A 55 4.67 -17.10 4.78
C LEU A 55 3.61 -17.80 5.65
N TRP A 56 2.61 -18.41 5.03
CA TRP A 56 1.56 -19.17 5.71
C TRP A 56 1.92 -20.63 6.01
N ASP A 57 3.12 -21.09 5.63
CA ASP A 57 3.55 -22.51 5.72
C ASP A 57 2.62 -23.47 4.93
N GLU A 58 2.03 -22.97 3.83
CA GLU A 58 1.08 -23.69 2.95
C GLU A 58 1.66 -23.94 1.55
N ALA A 59 2.86 -23.44 1.25
CA ALA A 59 3.48 -23.59 -0.06
C ALA A 59 3.72 -25.07 -0.42
N SER A 60 3.51 -25.40 -1.69
CA SER A 60 3.84 -26.71 -2.22
C SER A 60 5.33 -27.01 -2.07
N THR A 61 5.68 -28.28 -1.86
CA THR A 61 7.08 -28.74 -1.92
C THR A 61 7.70 -28.59 -3.31
N HIS A 62 6.87 -28.37 -4.34
CA HIS A 62 7.31 -28.08 -5.69
C HIS A 62 7.58 -26.59 -5.86
N GLU A 63 8.83 -26.24 -6.13
CA GLU A 63 9.22 -24.87 -6.51
C GLU A 63 8.76 -24.56 -7.93
N LEU A 64 8.10 -23.42 -8.09
CA LEU A 64 7.68 -22.90 -9.39
C LEU A 64 8.91 -22.53 -10.23
N SER A 65 8.89 -22.88 -11.52
CA SER A 65 9.84 -22.32 -12.49
C SER A 65 9.55 -20.83 -12.74
N ASP A 66 10.53 -20.12 -13.31
CA ASP A 66 10.35 -18.70 -13.69
C ASP A 66 9.14 -18.49 -14.64
N GLU A 67 8.86 -19.46 -15.51
CA GLU A 67 7.72 -19.39 -16.42
C GLU A 67 6.40 -19.55 -15.66
N GLU A 68 6.30 -20.54 -14.77
CA GLU A 68 5.12 -20.79 -13.95
C GLU A 68 4.85 -19.64 -12.98
N ALA A 69 5.90 -19.11 -12.34
CA ALA A 69 5.80 -18.01 -11.41
C ALA A 69 5.23 -16.73 -12.05
N ASN A 70 5.41 -16.55 -13.36
CA ASN A 70 4.89 -15.39 -14.09
C ASN A 70 3.48 -15.59 -14.66
N LEU A 71 2.87 -16.78 -14.54
CA LEU A 71 1.47 -17.01 -14.89
C LEU A 71 0.54 -16.39 -13.85
N PRO A 72 -0.75 -16.12 -14.17
CA PRO A 72 -1.71 -15.66 -13.17
C PRO A 72 -1.93 -16.70 -12.08
N ALA A 73 -2.10 -16.25 -10.84
CA ALA A 73 -2.64 -17.07 -9.76
C ALA A 73 -4.12 -17.38 -10.05
N LEU A 74 -4.51 -18.64 -9.86
CA LEU A 74 -5.85 -19.14 -10.11
C LEU A 74 -6.42 -19.54 -8.76
N VAL A 75 -7.43 -18.80 -8.29
CA VAL A 75 -7.86 -18.84 -6.89
C VAL A 75 -9.37 -18.66 -6.78
N THR A 76 -9.94 -19.18 -5.69
CA THR A 76 -11.28 -18.83 -5.23
C THR A 76 -11.32 -17.38 -4.73
N LYS A 77 -12.53 -16.85 -4.56
CA LYS A 77 -12.70 -15.49 -4.01
C LYS A 77 -12.16 -15.38 -2.58
N GLU A 78 -12.40 -16.40 -1.74
CA GLU A 78 -11.91 -16.45 -0.36
C GLU A 78 -10.37 -16.41 -0.31
N GLU A 79 -9.70 -17.17 -1.17
CA GLU A 79 -8.23 -17.16 -1.28
C GLU A 79 -7.67 -15.82 -1.76
N ALA A 80 -8.35 -15.16 -2.70
CA ALA A 80 -7.99 -13.81 -3.13
C ALA A 80 -8.15 -12.79 -2.00
N GLU A 81 -9.26 -12.83 -1.25
CA GLU A 81 -9.51 -11.93 -0.12
C GLU A 81 -8.55 -12.19 1.05
N ARG A 82 -8.18 -13.45 1.30
CA ARG A 82 -7.14 -13.81 2.27
C ARG A 82 -5.78 -13.21 1.90
N TYR A 83 -5.38 -13.32 0.63
CA TYR A 83 -4.17 -12.68 0.12
C TYR A 83 -4.22 -11.16 0.28
N LEU A 84 -5.34 -10.54 -0.07
CA LEU A 84 -5.53 -9.09 0.06
C LEU A 84 -5.44 -8.63 1.51
N ALA A 85 -5.97 -9.39 2.46
CA ALA A 85 -5.83 -9.10 3.89
C ALA A 85 -4.37 -9.17 4.36
N ASP A 86 -3.63 -10.21 3.95
CA ASP A 86 -2.22 -10.40 4.28
C ASP A 86 -1.34 -9.23 3.79
N ILE A 87 -1.48 -8.84 2.52
CA ILE A 87 -0.75 -7.68 1.99
C ILE A 87 -1.25 -6.36 2.60
N SER A 88 -2.52 -6.28 3.01
CA SER A 88 -3.02 -5.08 3.68
C SER A 88 -2.37 -4.87 5.03
N ASP A 89 -2.20 -5.95 5.80
CA ASP A 89 -1.50 -5.93 7.07
C ASP A 89 0.00 -5.61 6.88
N GLY A 90 0.63 -6.17 5.84
CA GLY A 90 2.05 -5.93 5.56
C GLY A 90 2.36 -4.48 5.16
N TYR A 91 1.54 -3.88 4.30
CA TYR A 91 1.77 -2.53 3.79
C TYR A 91 1.01 -1.43 4.55
N TYR A 92 0.16 -1.79 5.51
CA TYR A 92 -0.77 -0.88 6.19
C TYR A 92 -1.70 -0.11 5.23
N ILE A 93 -1.97 -0.69 4.05
CA ILE A 93 -2.88 -0.14 3.04
C ILE A 93 -4.06 -1.11 2.91
N PRO A 94 -5.32 -0.70 3.11
CA PRO A 94 -6.49 -1.54 2.89
C PRO A 94 -6.67 -1.91 1.41
N PHE A 95 -6.05 -3.01 0.98
CA PHE A 95 -6.23 -3.58 -0.34
C PHE A 95 -7.52 -4.41 -0.40
N ARG A 96 -8.19 -4.34 -1.54
CA ARG A 96 -9.45 -5.03 -1.81
C ARG A 96 -9.57 -5.43 -3.27
N LEU A 97 -10.56 -6.26 -3.57
CA LEU A 97 -11.01 -6.46 -4.94
C LEU A 97 -11.66 -5.17 -5.49
N PRO A 98 -11.44 -4.86 -6.78
CA PRO A 98 -12.16 -3.77 -7.42
C PRO A 98 -13.65 -4.11 -7.50
N SER A 99 -14.52 -3.09 -7.46
CA SER A 99 -15.90 -3.27 -7.92
C SER A 99 -15.94 -3.47 -9.43
N GLU A 100 -17.05 -3.99 -9.95
CA GLU A 100 -17.27 -4.09 -11.40
C GLU A 100 -17.04 -2.73 -12.09
N THR A 101 -17.59 -1.66 -11.52
CA THR A 101 -17.47 -0.31 -12.08
C THR A 101 -16.02 0.14 -12.12
N GLU A 102 -15.29 -0.01 -11.02
CA GLU A 102 -13.88 0.39 -10.93
C GLU A 102 -13.01 -0.41 -11.90
N TRP A 103 -13.26 -1.71 -12.01
CA TRP A 103 -12.58 -2.57 -12.97
C TRP A 103 -12.86 -2.13 -14.41
N GLU A 104 -14.11 -1.80 -14.76
CA GLU A 104 -14.46 -1.30 -16.09
C GLU A 104 -13.78 0.03 -16.42
N LEU A 105 -13.72 0.94 -15.43
CA LEU A 105 -13.03 2.23 -15.57
C LEU A 105 -11.54 2.01 -15.85
N ALA A 106 -10.90 1.12 -15.11
CA ALA A 106 -9.50 0.75 -15.29
C ALA A 106 -9.25 0.05 -16.64
N ALA A 107 -10.17 -0.81 -17.09
CA ALA A 107 -10.07 -1.54 -18.36
C ALA A 107 -10.37 -0.69 -19.60
N LYS A 108 -10.77 0.58 -19.45
CA LYS A 108 -11.05 1.48 -20.57
C LYS A 108 -9.88 1.52 -21.56
N ARG A 109 -10.24 1.61 -22.84
CA ARG A 109 -9.29 1.66 -23.97
C ARG A 109 -8.30 0.49 -24.03
N SER A 110 -8.61 -0.65 -23.40
CA SER A 110 -7.88 -1.89 -23.65
C SER A 110 -8.05 -2.33 -25.09
N SER A 111 -6.94 -2.68 -25.75
CA SER A 111 -6.98 -3.21 -27.11
C SER A 111 -7.54 -4.63 -27.13
N THR A 112 -8.18 -5.03 -28.23
CA THR A 112 -8.58 -6.43 -28.44
C THR A 112 -7.36 -7.34 -28.28
N PRO A 113 -7.40 -8.36 -27.40
CA PRO A 113 -6.25 -9.22 -27.16
C PRO A 113 -5.95 -10.09 -28.38
N LYS A 114 -4.73 -10.64 -28.42
CA LYS A 114 -4.40 -11.70 -29.38
C LYS A 114 -5.14 -12.98 -28.99
N ARG A 115 -5.41 -13.85 -29.96
CA ARG A 115 -5.97 -15.17 -29.66
C ARG A 115 -4.97 -15.99 -28.84
N MET A 116 -5.39 -16.37 -27.64
CA MET A 116 -4.64 -17.26 -26.75
C MET A 116 -5.12 -18.70 -26.94
N LYS A 117 -4.25 -19.65 -26.59
CA LYS A 117 -4.57 -21.09 -26.57
C LYS A 117 -4.45 -21.70 -25.17
N GLU A 118 -3.74 -21.01 -24.30
CA GLU A 118 -3.38 -21.36 -22.93
C GLU A 118 -3.11 -20.06 -22.17
N LEU A 119 -2.89 -20.17 -20.85
CA LEU A 119 -2.47 -19.06 -20.02
C LEU A 119 -1.18 -18.43 -20.53
N SER A 120 -1.07 -17.13 -20.37
CA SER A 120 0.10 -16.35 -20.72
C SER A 120 0.60 -15.59 -19.50
N CYS A 121 1.89 -15.24 -19.48
CA CYS A 121 2.45 -14.46 -18.40
C CYS A 121 1.69 -13.13 -18.17
N VAL A 122 1.58 -12.69 -16.92
CA VAL A 122 0.74 -11.53 -16.53
C VAL A 122 1.14 -10.23 -17.23
N GLY A 123 2.43 -10.07 -17.55
CA GLY A 123 2.99 -8.91 -18.28
C GLY A 123 3.17 -9.09 -19.79
N CYS A 124 2.74 -10.22 -20.38
CA CYS A 124 3.01 -10.54 -21.79
C CYS A 124 2.07 -9.84 -22.79
N SER A 125 0.97 -9.27 -22.31
CA SER A 125 0.02 -8.53 -23.13
C SER A 125 0.50 -7.10 -23.40
N ALA A 126 -0.10 -6.40 -24.36
CA ALA A 126 0.13 -4.97 -24.49
C ALA A 126 -0.67 -4.23 -23.40
N PRO A 127 -0.07 -3.25 -22.70
CA PRO A 127 -0.81 -2.49 -21.71
C PRO A 127 -1.85 -1.57 -22.37
N ASN A 128 -2.88 -1.21 -21.62
CA ASN A 128 -3.81 -0.14 -22.01
C ASN A 128 -3.20 1.25 -21.79
N GLU A 129 -3.99 2.31 -21.96
CA GLU A 129 -3.51 3.69 -21.84
C GLU A 129 -3.02 4.08 -20.44
N TYR A 130 -3.48 3.35 -19.41
CA TYR A 130 -3.06 3.54 -18.03
C TYR A 130 -1.82 2.71 -17.67
N GLY A 131 -1.35 1.84 -18.57
CA GLY A 131 -0.24 0.93 -18.26
C GLY A 131 -0.70 -0.39 -17.63
N LEU A 132 -1.99 -0.70 -17.65
CA LEU A 132 -2.53 -1.95 -17.09
C LEU A 132 -2.49 -3.07 -18.12
N PHE A 133 -2.03 -4.24 -17.68
CA PHE A 133 -1.85 -5.43 -18.50
C PHE A 133 -2.96 -6.45 -18.24
N GLY A 134 -3.25 -7.27 -19.24
CA GLY A 134 -4.12 -8.44 -19.09
C GLY A 134 -5.59 -8.09 -18.82
N MET A 135 -6.00 -6.82 -18.96
CA MET A 135 -7.39 -6.42 -18.65
C MET A 135 -8.42 -7.16 -19.51
N LEU A 136 -8.08 -7.68 -20.69
CA LEU A 136 -9.00 -8.47 -21.52
C LEU A 136 -8.36 -9.79 -21.91
N GLY A 137 -8.99 -10.90 -21.53
CA GLY A 137 -8.50 -12.26 -21.76
C GLY A 137 -7.52 -12.75 -20.68
N ASN A 138 -6.86 -13.87 -20.96
CA ASN A 138 -5.93 -14.58 -20.08
C ASN A 138 -6.67 -15.30 -18.95
N VAL A 139 -7.18 -14.56 -17.97
CA VAL A 139 -7.99 -15.08 -16.88
C VAL A 139 -9.19 -14.16 -16.65
N TRP A 140 -10.28 -14.74 -16.18
CA TRP A 140 -11.30 -13.96 -15.52
C TRP A 140 -10.76 -13.35 -14.24
N GLU A 141 -11.30 -12.21 -13.81
CA GLU A 141 -10.87 -11.56 -12.57
C GLU A 141 -12.03 -11.32 -11.61
N TRP A 142 -11.83 -11.70 -10.35
CA TRP A 142 -12.76 -11.44 -9.26
C TRP A 142 -13.01 -9.94 -9.04
N THR A 143 -14.27 -9.60 -8.80
CA THR A 143 -14.67 -8.27 -8.30
C THR A 143 -15.43 -8.40 -6.99
N SER A 144 -15.52 -7.30 -6.24
CA SER A 144 -16.32 -7.22 -5.01
C SER A 144 -17.82 -7.06 -5.25
N THR A 145 -18.26 -6.97 -6.51
CA THR A 145 -19.66 -6.67 -6.85
C THR A 145 -20.50 -7.96 -6.91
N PRO A 146 -21.54 -8.09 -6.06
CA PRO A 146 -22.45 -9.23 -6.16
C PRO A 146 -23.32 -9.14 -7.42
N GLU A 147 -23.82 -10.28 -7.90
CA GLU A 147 -24.72 -10.32 -9.07
C GLU A 147 -26.03 -9.57 -8.79
N THR A 148 -26.54 -9.71 -7.57
CA THR A 148 -27.72 -9.00 -7.09
C THR A 148 -27.47 -8.48 -5.67
N GLU A 149 -28.09 -7.35 -5.31
CA GLU A 149 -27.96 -6.75 -3.97
C GLU A 149 -28.49 -7.68 -2.85
N GLU A 150 -29.32 -8.66 -3.19
CA GLU A 150 -29.95 -9.57 -2.23
C GLU A 150 -29.20 -10.89 -2.05
N ASN A 151 -28.21 -11.20 -2.90
CA ASN A 151 -27.54 -12.51 -2.93
C ASN A 151 -26.03 -12.38 -3.09
N GLU A 152 -25.35 -12.33 -1.95
CA GLU A 152 -23.88 -12.32 -1.85
C GLU A 152 -23.23 -13.70 -2.11
N ARG A 153 -23.97 -14.67 -2.68
CA ARG A 153 -23.35 -15.94 -3.10
C ARG A 153 -22.74 -15.90 -4.49
N TYR A 154 -23.20 -14.99 -5.35
CA TYR A 154 -22.72 -14.88 -6.72
C TYR A 154 -22.07 -13.52 -6.93
N PHE A 155 -20.87 -13.52 -7.48
CA PHE A 155 -20.08 -12.33 -7.74
C PHE A 155 -19.78 -12.19 -9.22
N ILE A 156 -19.61 -10.94 -9.63
CA ILE A 156 -19.28 -10.61 -11.00
C ILE A 156 -17.78 -10.77 -11.22
N ILE A 157 -17.43 -11.54 -12.23
CA ILE A 157 -16.07 -11.63 -12.77
C ILE A 157 -15.99 -10.90 -14.10
N LYS A 158 -14.82 -10.34 -14.42
CA LYS A 158 -14.59 -9.46 -15.58
C LYS A 158 -13.45 -9.93 -16.46
N GLY A 159 -13.40 -9.41 -17.68
CA GLY A 159 -12.24 -9.52 -18.59
C GLY A 159 -12.23 -10.70 -19.56
N GLY A 160 -12.79 -11.85 -19.17
CA GLY A 160 -12.74 -13.07 -19.98
C GLY A 160 -11.42 -13.82 -19.83
N ASP A 161 -11.43 -15.14 -20.04
CA ASP A 161 -10.22 -15.96 -19.99
C ASP A 161 -9.61 -16.24 -21.38
N PHE A 162 -8.57 -17.07 -21.44
CA PHE A 162 -7.89 -17.47 -22.67
C PHE A 162 -8.75 -18.30 -23.64
N GLN A 163 -9.87 -18.86 -23.20
CA GLN A 163 -10.77 -19.67 -24.02
C GLN A 163 -11.75 -18.82 -24.84
N GLU A 164 -11.98 -17.59 -24.39
CA GLU A 164 -12.88 -16.65 -25.03
C GLU A 164 -12.39 -16.18 -26.42
N GLN A 165 -13.34 -15.89 -27.31
CA GLN A 165 -13.03 -15.33 -28.62
C GLN A 165 -12.61 -13.85 -28.45
N PRO A 166 -11.41 -13.42 -28.89
CA PRO A 166 -10.93 -12.06 -28.64
C PRO A 166 -11.88 -10.96 -29.13
N LYS A 167 -12.56 -11.18 -30.25
CA LYS A 167 -13.52 -10.21 -30.81
C LYS A 167 -14.78 -10.01 -29.95
N GLY A 168 -15.06 -10.93 -29.02
CA GLY A 168 -16.16 -10.84 -28.07
C GLY A 168 -15.77 -10.18 -26.75
N LEU A 169 -14.47 -9.92 -26.52
CA LEU A 169 -13.97 -9.34 -25.28
C LEU A 169 -14.01 -7.81 -25.35
N SER A 170 -14.52 -7.22 -24.27
CA SER A 170 -14.58 -5.79 -24.04
C SER A 170 -14.57 -5.51 -22.54
N PRO A 171 -14.34 -4.26 -22.09
CA PRO A 171 -14.46 -3.93 -20.68
C PRO A 171 -15.82 -4.31 -20.06
N LYS A 172 -16.87 -4.37 -20.86
CA LYS A 172 -18.22 -4.76 -20.43
C LYS A 172 -18.43 -6.27 -20.30
N THR A 173 -17.49 -7.06 -20.80
CA THR A 173 -17.56 -8.52 -20.70
C THR A 173 -17.56 -8.92 -19.23
N ARG A 174 -18.60 -9.65 -18.83
CA ARG A 174 -18.85 -10.05 -17.44
C ARG A 174 -19.47 -11.43 -17.40
N PHE A 175 -19.26 -12.13 -16.30
CA PHE A 175 -19.96 -13.36 -15.97
C PHE A 175 -20.25 -13.38 -14.46
N ALA A 176 -21.28 -14.10 -14.03
CA ALA A 176 -21.60 -14.27 -12.61
C ALA A 176 -21.27 -15.70 -12.20
N VAL A 177 -20.51 -15.86 -11.14
CA VAL A 177 -20.11 -17.16 -10.60
C VAL A 177 -20.30 -17.18 -9.09
N SER A 178 -20.45 -18.39 -8.55
CA SER A 178 -20.57 -18.58 -7.10
C SER A 178 -19.25 -18.24 -6.41
N GLU A 179 -19.28 -17.77 -5.16
CA GLU A 179 -18.06 -17.44 -4.40
C GLU A 179 -17.15 -18.64 -4.14
N ASP A 180 -17.75 -19.84 -4.10
CA ASP A 180 -17.10 -21.15 -3.95
C ASP A 180 -16.77 -21.79 -5.31
N MET A 181 -16.81 -21.02 -6.41
CA MET A 181 -16.43 -21.53 -7.73
C MET A 181 -14.94 -21.90 -7.75
N GLU A 182 -14.66 -23.18 -7.92
CA GLU A 182 -13.30 -23.73 -8.02
C GLU A 182 -12.75 -23.74 -9.46
N ASP A 183 -13.44 -23.10 -10.42
CA ASP A 183 -13.02 -23.14 -11.83
C ASP A 183 -11.65 -22.50 -12.03
N MET A 184 -10.81 -23.18 -12.79
CA MET A 184 -9.37 -23.00 -12.74
C MET A 184 -8.86 -21.79 -13.54
N ASN A 185 -9.72 -20.88 -14.01
CA ASN A 185 -9.31 -19.76 -14.87
C ASN A 185 -9.66 -18.38 -14.30
N ILE A 186 -9.88 -18.27 -12.98
CA ILE A 186 -10.20 -17.01 -12.31
C ILE A 186 -9.04 -16.58 -11.43
N GLY A 187 -8.48 -15.42 -11.71
CA GLY A 187 -7.50 -14.72 -10.88
C GLY A 187 -8.08 -13.45 -10.28
N PHE A 188 -7.22 -12.53 -9.89
CA PHE A 188 -7.61 -11.25 -9.29
C PHE A 188 -6.47 -10.24 -9.38
N ARG A 189 -6.79 -8.97 -9.12
CA ARG A 189 -5.81 -7.90 -8.95
C ARG A 189 -6.16 -7.02 -7.75
N PRO A 190 -5.17 -6.59 -6.94
CA PRO A 190 -5.41 -5.67 -5.84
C PRO A 190 -5.78 -4.26 -6.28
N MET A 191 -6.54 -3.61 -5.41
CA MET A 191 -6.94 -2.22 -5.53
C MET A 191 -6.94 -1.57 -4.15
N ALA A 192 -6.59 -0.30 -4.07
CA ALA A 192 -6.73 0.52 -2.86
C ALA A 192 -7.44 1.84 -3.18
N ASN A 193 -8.16 2.40 -2.22
CA ASN A 193 -8.67 3.76 -2.35
C ASN A 193 -7.50 4.74 -2.37
N ALA A 194 -7.64 5.84 -3.11
CA ALA A 194 -6.55 6.80 -3.24
C ALA A 194 -6.12 7.43 -1.91
N GLN A 195 -7.09 7.74 -1.04
CA GLN A 195 -6.79 8.32 0.26
C GLN A 195 -5.89 7.42 1.10
N ASP A 196 -6.22 6.14 1.22
CA ASP A 196 -5.45 5.19 2.03
C ASP A 196 -4.05 4.96 1.42
N PHE A 197 -4.00 4.75 0.10
CA PHE A 197 -2.75 4.49 -0.62
C PHE A 197 -1.79 5.69 -0.54
N GLU A 198 -2.29 6.90 -0.80
CA GLU A 198 -1.50 8.13 -0.73
C GLU A 198 -1.04 8.41 0.70
N THR A 199 -1.89 8.21 1.70
CA THR A 199 -1.51 8.37 3.12
C THR A 199 -0.27 7.55 3.45
N MET A 200 -0.26 6.27 3.06
CA MET A 200 0.90 5.41 3.30
C MET A 200 2.14 5.78 2.49
N LEU A 201 1.98 6.24 1.24
CA LEU A 201 3.12 6.79 0.48
C LEU A 201 3.74 8.01 1.16
N HIS A 202 2.91 8.92 1.69
CA HIS A 202 3.40 10.10 2.41
C HIS A 202 4.14 9.69 3.69
N ILE A 203 3.62 8.72 4.46
CA ILE A 203 4.27 8.18 5.66
C ILE A 203 5.62 7.53 5.32
N ASN A 204 5.67 6.67 4.30
CA ASN A 204 6.91 6.00 3.88
C ASN A 204 7.96 7.03 3.46
N LYS A 205 7.56 8.02 2.65
CA LYS A 205 8.44 9.11 2.24
C LYS A 205 8.93 9.94 3.42
N ALA A 206 8.04 10.27 4.37
CA ALA A 206 8.41 10.99 5.58
C ALA A 206 9.47 10.22 6.40
N ASN A 207 9.30 8.91 6.58
CA ASN A 207 10.25 8.05 7.28
C ASN A 207 11.61 7.94 6.56
N VAL A 208 11.61 7.84 5.22
CA VAL A 208 12.86 7.88 4.42
C VAL A 208 13.60 9.19 4.64
N ILE A 209 12.88 10.32 4.63
CA ILE A 209 13.47 11.64 4.86
C ILE A 209 14.01 11.76 6.29
N VAL A 210 13.24 11.36 7.31
CA VAL A 210 13.68 11.34 8.71
C VAL A 210 14.98 10.55 8.84
N LYS A 211 15.05 9.36 8.23
CA LYS A 211 16.25 8.52 8.29
C LYS A 211 17.45 9.15 7.60
N ALA A 212 17.23 9.90 6.52
CA ALA A 212 18.29 10.64 5.82
C ALA A 212 18.79 11.85 6.62
N LEU A 213 17.91 12.57 7.31
CA LEU A 213 18.23 13.74 8.12
C LEU A 213 18.92 13.35 9.43
N LEU A 214 18.37 12.35 10.13
CA LEU A 214 18.71 11.97 11.49
C LEU A 214 19.00 10.45 11.59
N PRO A 215 20.05 9.94 10.90
CA PRO A 215 20.27 8.50 10.74
C PRO A 215 20.55 7.75 12.05
N ASN A 216 21.03 8.45 13.08
CA ASN A 216 21.36 7.88 14.39
C ASN A 216 20.23 8.00 15.41
N GLU A 217 19.15 8.70 15.07
CA GLU A 217 17.99 8.86 15.94
C GLU A 217 16.97 7.76 15.64
N ASP A 218 16.27 7.34 16.68
CA ASP A 218 15.16 6.39 16.58
C ASP A 218 13.87 7.19 16.42
N ILE A 219 13.53 7.53 15.18
CA ILE A 219 12.35 8.32 14.86
C ILE A 219 11.53 7.58 13.81
N THR A 220 10.26 7.34 14.13
CA THR A 220 9.31 6.71 13.21
C THR A 220 8.02 7.52 13.19
N ILE A 221 7.57 7.87 11.99
CA ILE A 221 6.31 8.56 11.75
C ILE A 221 5.25 7.51 11.41
N TYR A 222 4.14 7.54 12.13
CA TYR A 222 2.97 6.72 11.87
C TYR A 222 1.84 7.61 11.33
N GLN A 223 0.70 7.00 11.03
CA GLN A 223 -0.45 7.74 10.54
C GLN A 223 -0.90 8.82 11.55
N HIS A 224 -1.12 8.45 12.81
CA HIS A 224 -1.73 9.36 13.80
C HIS A 224 -0.77 9.89 14.87
N ASP A 225 0.47 9.40 14.86
CA ASP A 225 1.47 9.73 15.86
C ASP A 225 2.88 9.60 15.28
N MET A 226 3.85 9.96 16.10
CA MET A 226 5.26 9.78 15.79
C MET A 226 6.00 9.36 17.05
N GLN A 227 6.92 8.44 16.88
CA GLN A 227 7.82 8.00 17.92
C GLN A 227 9.18 8.69 17.78
N VAL A 228 9.72 9.20 18.90
CA VAL A 228 11.07 9.75 19.01
C VAL A 228 11.73 9.13 20.24
N GLY A 229 12.58 8.13 20.02
CA GLY A 229 13.12 7.26 21.07
C GLY A 229 12.00 6.54 21.83
N GLU A 230 11.97 6.73 23.14
CA GLU A 230 10.97 6.11 24.03
C GLU A 230 9.63 6.89 24.07
N PHE A 231 9.54 8.00 23.35
CA PHE A 231 8.40 8.90 23.42
C PHE A 231 7.49 8.76 22.21
N SER A 232 6.18 8.60 22.44
CA SER A 232 5.15 8.70 21.42
C SER A 232 4.46 10.07 21.51
N MET A 233 4.29 10.72 20.37
CA MET A 233 3.68 12.04 20.24
C MET A 233 2.51 11.95 19.27
N GLY A 234 1.28 11.99 19.80
CA GLY A 234 0.06 11.98 19.01
C GLY A 234 -0.16 13.29 18.26
N PHE A 235 -0.54 13.23 16.99
CA PHE A 235 -0.81 14.44 16.20
C PHE A 235 -2.06 15.20 16.66
N GLY A 236 -2.98 14.53 17.36
CA GLY A 236 -4.16 15.16 17.99
C GLY A 236 -3.90 15.79 19.36
N ASP A 237 -2.74 15.55 19.96
CA ASP A 237 -2.39 15.93 21.34
C ASP A 237 -1.54 17.21 21.42
N ILE A 238 -1.56 18.02 20.37
CA ILE A 238 -0.74 19.23 20.23
C ILE A 238 -1.57 20.51 20.48
N PRO A 239 -0.95 21.60 20.99
CA PRO A 239 -1.59 22.91 21.08
C PRO A 239 -2.22 23.36 19.74
N PRO A 240 -3.34 24.10 19.76
CA PRO A 240 -4.08 24.51 18.55
C PRO A 240 -3.28 25.29 17.49
N GLU A 241 -2.13 25.87 17.85
CA GLU A 241 -1.26 26.64 16.96
C GLU A 241 0.10 25.98 16.71
N SER A 242 0.28 24.73 17.15
CA SER A 242 1.53 23.99 16.99
C SER A 242 1.41 22.89 15.94
N PHE A 243 2.55 22.44 15.42
CA PHE A 243 2.64 21.33 14.48
C PHE A 243 3.62 20.28 15.00
N PRO A 244 3.42 18.99 14.70
CA PRO A 244 4.27 17.93 15.22
C PRO A 244 5.72 18.03 14.75
N ILE A 245 5.95 18.65 13.60
CA ILE A 245 7.29 18.92 13.07
C ILE A 245 7.34 20.37 12.63
N THR A 246 8.34 21.12 13.09
CA THR A 246 8.63 22.47 12.63
C THR A 246 10.10 22.62 12.27
N VAL A 247 10.40 23.40 11.23
CA VAL A 247 11.79 23.70 10.82
C VAL A 247 12.07 25.18 11.00
N ASP A 248 13.05 25.49 11.84
CA ASP A 248 13.60 26.84 12.05
C ASP A 248 14.84 27.02 11.17
N GLU A 249 14.70 27.85 10.14
CA GLU A 249 15.74 28.14 9.17
C GLU A 249 16.81 29.11 9.71
N ASP A 250 16.52 29.90 10.74
CA ASP A 250 17.50 30.84 11.31
C ASP A 250 18.48 30.11 12.24
N SER A 251 17.96 29.15 13.03
CA SER A 251 18.77 28.33 13.94
C SER A 251 19.24 27.00 13.33
N HIS A 252 18.82 26.70 12.09
CA HIS A 252 19.03 25.44 11.39
C HIS A 252 18.58 24.23 12.20
N GLN A 253 17.37 24.28 12.75
CA GLN A 253 16.81 23.21 13.57
C GLN A 253 15.57 22.59 12.95
N ILE A 254 15.45 21.27 13.10
CA ILE A 254 14.16 20.57 13.02
C ILE A 254 13.70 20.22 14.43
N ILE A 255 12.45 20.52 14.74
CA ILE A 255 11.88 20.39 16.08
C ILE A 255 10.69 19.44 16.00
N PHE A 256 10.77 18.33 16.74
CA PHE A 256 9.69 17.36 16.86
C PHE A 256 8.88 17.65 18.13
N CYS A 257 7.57 17.76 17.98
CA CYS A 257 6.65 18.20 19.03
C CYS A 257 5.39 17.31 19.04
N CYS A 258 4.64 17.21 20.14
CA CYS A 258 4.92 17.82 21.44
C CYS A 258 4.87 16.78 22.56
N LEU A 259 5.97 16.65 23.29
CA LEU A 259 5.98 15.91 24.55
C LEU A 259 5.15 16.64 25.59
N GLN A 260 4.06 16.02 26.03
CA GLN A 260 3.28 16.53 27.15
C GLN A 260 4.07 16.36 28.45
N ASN A 261 4.27 17.46 29.17
CA ASN A 261 4.91 17.49 30.48
C ASN A 261 3.90 18.01 31.51
N LEU A 262 3.58 17.18 32.51
CA LEU A 262 2.68 17.54 33.60
C LEU A 262 3.48 18.26 34.69
N GLU A 263 3.21 19.55 34.82
CA GLU A 263 3.76 20.39 35.87
C GLU A 263 2.70 20.64 36.94
N PHE A 264 3.12 20.57 38.20
CA PHE A 264 2.27 20.85 39.35
C PHE A 264 2.69 22.21 39.93
N GLU A 265 1.80 23.19 39.85
CA GLU A 265 1.98 24.47 40.54
C GLU A 265 1.23 24.42 41.87
N GLN A 266 1.94 24.70 42.97
CA GLN A 266 1.37 24.80 44.32
C GLN A 266 1.16 26.28 44.66
N ASP A 267 -0.10 26.69 44.80
CA ASP A 267 -0.46 28.01 45.31
C ASP A 267 -1.22 27.86 46.63
N GLY A 268 -0.47 27.93 47.74
CA GLY A 268 -1.00 27.73 49.08
C GLY A 268 -1.46 26.28 49.33
N ALA A 269 -2.78 26.07 49.45
CA ALA A 269 -3.39 24.75 49.63
C ALA A 269 -4.02 24.19 48.34
N LEU A 270 -3.97 24.93 47.24
CA LEU A 270 -4.40 24.47 45.93
C LEU A 270 -3.20 23.92 45.16
N GLU A 271 -3.39 22.74 44.59
CA GLU A 271 -2.50 22.14 43.61
C GLU A 271 -3.19 22.23 42.26
N THR A 272 -2.58 22.96 41.32
CA THR A 272 -3.09 23.11 39.97
C THR A 272 -2.19 22.37 39.00
N GLU A 273 -2.77 21.43 38.27
CA GLU A 273 -2.10 20.71 37.19
C GLU A 273 -2.05 21.59 35.95
N ARG A 274 -0.86 21.71 35.36
CA ARG A 274 -0.63 22.41 34.10
C ARG A 274 0.11 21.50 33.15
N ILE A 275 -0.41 21.38 31.93
CA ILE A 275 0.27 20.66 30.84
C ILE A 275 1.16 21.67 30.10
N THR A 276 2.45 21.43 30.09
CA THR A 276 3.41 22.09 29.20
C THR A 276 3.80 21.16 28.06
N TYR A 277 4.31 21.74 26.98
CA TYR A 277 4.64 21.02 25.76
C TYR A 277 6.11 21.27 25.43
N LEU A 278 6.87 20.19 25.31
CA LEU A 278 8.30 20.22 25.00
C LEU A 278 8.53 19.78 23.56
N GLY A 279 9.23 20.60 22.79
CA GLY A 279 9.77 20.22 21.50
C GLY A 279 11.20 19.68 21.64
N LEU A 280 11.55 18.66 20.85
CA LEU A 280 12.89 18.09 20.78
C LEU A 280 13.61 18.67 19.54
N PRO A 281 14.57 19.59 19.73
CA PRO A 281 15.31 20.21 18.62
C PRO A 281 16.50 19.33 18.19
N PHE A 282 16.71 19.24 16.88
CA PHE A 282 17.88 18.64 16.26
C PHE A 282 18.51 19.64 15.29
N TYR A 283 19.83 19.81 15.39
CA TYR A 283 20.57 20.71 14.51
C TYR A 283 20.88 20.03 13.18
N LEU A 284 20.68 20.78 12.09
CA LEU A 284 20.90 20.33 10.73
C LEU A 284 22.03 21.11 10.07
N ASP A 285 22.69 20.48 9.08
CA ASP A 285 23.51 21.21 8.13
C ASP A 285 22.60 22.11 7.25
N PRO A 286 23.01 23.32 6.88
CA PRO A 286 22.21 24.20 6.03
C PRO A 286 21.75 23.54 4.71
N SER A 287 22.54 22.61 4.15
CA SER A 287 22.17 21.86 2.95
C SER A 287 20.97 20.92 3.14
N GLN A 288 20.69 20.52 4.38
CA GLN A 288 19.60 19.62 4.75
C GLN A 288 18.26 20.34 4.98
N LEU A 289 18.24 21.67 5.08
CA LEU A 289 17.02 22.43 5.40
C LEU A 289 15.90 22.25 4.37
N SER A 290 16.25 22.16 3.08
CA SER A 290 15.26 21.91 2.03
C SER A 290 14.54 20.57 2.22
N LEU A 291 15.29 19.53 2.58
CA LEU A 291 14.78 18.20 2.84
C LEU A 291 13.97 18.15 4.15
N ALA A 292 14.39 18.89 5.18
CA ALA A 292 13.63 19.05 6.41
C ALA A 292 12.29 19.78 6.18
N LYS A 293 12.27 20.80 5.32
CA LYS A 293 11.03 21.50 4.94
C LYS A 293 10.07 20.59 4.16
N GLU A 294 10.59 19.71 3.32
CA GLU A 294 9.79 18.68 2.67
C GLU A 294 9.13 17.73 3.69
N LEU A 295 9.88 17.27 4.70
CA LEU A 295 9.33 16.47 5.79
C LEU A 295 8.22 17.21 6.57
N GLU A 296 8.47 18.46 6.95
CA GLU A 296 7.47 19.30 7.61
C GLU A 296 6.18 19.40 6.77
N GLN A 297 6.29 19.57 5.45
CA GLN A 297 5.14 19.66 4.56
C GLN A 297 4.39 18.32 4.43
N LEU A 298 5.09 17.20 4.33
CA LEU A 298 4.45 15.87 4.26
C LEU A 298 3.61 15.59 5.50
N VAL A 299 4.14 15.86 6.70
CA VAL A 299 3.40 15.64 7.95
C VAL A 299 2.21 16.59 8.08
N ARG A 300 2.33 17.84 7.61
CA ARG A 300 1.18 18.77 7.55
C ARG A 300 0.07 18.23 6.65
N GLN A 301 0.41 17.73 5.47
CA GLN A 301 -0.56 17.14 4.54
C GLN A 301 -1.25 15.92 5.16
N LEU A 302 -0.50 15.03 5.82
CA LEU A 302 -1.04 13.88 6.53
C LEU A 302 -2.12 14.29 7.56
N MET A 303 -1.85 15.33 8.34
CA MET A 303 -2.81 15.85 9.32
C MET A 303 -4.04 16.50 8.68
N GLU A 304 -3.90 17.21 7.57
CA GLU A 304 -5.03 17.82 6.86
C GLU A 304 -5.99 16.77 6.31
N THR A 305 -5.47 15.64 5.81
CA THR A 305 -6.29 14.52 5.33
C THR A 305 -7.06 13.79 6.44
N GLN A 306 -6.61 13.85 7.70
CA GLN A 306 -7.31 13.23 8.83
C GLN A 306 -8.49 14.05 9.34
N ASN A 307 -8.49 15.36 9.06
CA ASN A 307 -9.52 16.29 9.53
C ASN A 307 -10.69 16.48 8.54
N ASN A 308 -10.65 15.80 7.38
CA ASN A 308 -11.68 15.84 6.33
C ASN A 308 -12.39 14.49 6.23
#